data_AF-A0A0S7YFX9-F1
#
_entry.id   AF-A0A0S7YFX9-F1
#
_cell.length_a   1.000
_cell.length_b   1.000
_cell.length_c   1.000
_cell.angle_alpha   90.00
_cell.angle_beta   90.00
_cell.angle_gamma   90.00
#
_symmetry.space_group_name_H-M   'P 1'
#
loop_
_entity.id
_entity.type
_entity.pdbx_description
1 polymer ?
#
loop_
_entity_poly.entity_id
_entity_poly.type
_entity_poly.pdbx_seq_one_letter_code
_entity_poly.pdbx_strand_id
1 'polypeptide(L)'
;MCPLASASGGPGTRKTYLWLHSLPKRQSPSADFTWQQTVLRPGVEELQTRNRKVLPDVVRLAGRARQLARALRDQAAVDAFSATSSISVRDWPTFCAAEVERAGARGDLASARLWSGELAAATFALADLHCWLDYLVENELAVLEFQARCRNLFLSCDPLYAGTYSPHRDVGRFPAGRAVYTAIDNYLEVERQAEWLFRVPRDFLTVRLDGAFTVKRDGVSEVPAAVLMPPHLRGIFVRLREHLSAANQEVWDEAAASRFDRSYLANMLFRVSHAGALDQLAVVLERFSAAHAKADRHKLMDVVFYRGGDPSGGVEWGDRFAARLMDAAGVMAGTDEQALLRSQHFTRATLGTWKNYGWSGTLREVLSDGKLDCINAADMIGALFRNAGHAGYYNIRWCAGLAGHTVAAAEVATAGGSAVVIVDGLQPPQTSAESWPYAYTRGTAWPEGYTGRQADVHAVELYSRGLDNYVWVEGYIVRGPNAGILVRASVPYLPNRLRSSTLRVDRGSRPDAAPSGAG
;
A
#
# COMPACT_ATOMS: atom_id res chain seq x y z
N MET A 1 14.15 3.32 16.65
CA MET A 1 14.56 2.04 17.28
C MET A 1 13.29 1.31 17.68
N CYS A 2 13.03 0.15 17.07
CA CYS A 2 11.82 -0.65 17.35
C CYS A 2 11.95 -1.35 18.71
N PRO A 3 10.90 -1.47 19.54
CA PRO A 3 10.93 -2.31 20.72
C PRO A 3 11.23 -3.75 20.27
N LEU A 4 12.22 -4.37 20.92
CA LEU A 4 12.67 -5.76 20.82
C LEU A 4 11.86 -6.63 19.84
N ALA A 5 12.34 -6.72 18.59
CA ALA A 5 11.83 -7.72 17.66
C ALA A 5 11.92 -9.10 18.34
N SER A 6 10.83 -9.86 18.34
CA SER A 6 10.74 -11.14 19.04
C SER A 6 10.35 -12.26 18.08
N ALA A 7 10.96 -13.43 18.26
CA ALA A 7 10.56 -14.66 17.56
C ALA A 7 9.11 -15.10 17.90
N SER A 8 8.52 -14.59 18.98
CA SER A 8 7.14 -14.89 19.40
C SER A 8 6.07 -13.91 18.88
N GLY A 9 6.45 -12.77 18.29
CA GLY A 9 5.52 -11.73 17.84
C GLY A 9 4.62 -12.13 16.67
N GLY A 10 3.86 -11.21 16.09
CA GLY A 10 3.08 -11.46 14.88
C GLY A 10 3.95 -11.57 13.62
N PRO A 11 3.33 -11.67 12.42
CA PRO A 11 4.05 -11.87 11.16
C PRO A 11 5.10 -10.78 10.88
N GLY A 12 4.80 -9.51 11.14
CA GLY A 12 5.70 -8.38 10.89
C GLY A 12 6.87 -8.36 11.87
N THR A 13 6.59 -8.56 13.15
CA THR A 13 7.60 -8.61 14.21
C THR A 13 8.57 -9.78 14.00
N ARG A 14 8.07 -10.98 13.68
CA ARG A 14 8.92 -12.15 13.38
C ARG A 14 9.78 -11.93 12.15
N LYS A 15 9.24 -11.35 11.09
CA LYS A 15 9.99 -11.05 9.88
C LYS A 15 11.09 -10.03 10.15
N THR A 16 10.78 -8.97 10.89
CA THR A 16 11.75 -7.95 11.32
C THR A 16 12.87 -8.59 12.15
N TYR A 17 12.52 -9.48 13.07
CA TYR A 17 13.48 -10.26 13.86
C TYR A 17 14.41 -11.09 12.96
N LEU A 18 13.83 -11.90 12.06
CA LEU A 18 14.60 -12.73 11.11
C LEU A 18 15.53 -11.88 10.23
N TRP A 19 15.07 -10.73 9.77
CA TRP A 19 15.88 -9.81 8.98
C TRP A 19 17.07 -9.26 9.76
N LEU A 20 16.84 -8.71 10.96
CA LEU A 20 17.89 -8.07 11.77
C LEU A 20 18.90 -9.08 12.31
N HIS A 21 18.45 -10.26 12.76
CA HIS A 21 19.33 -11.28 13.31
C HIS A 21 20.10 -12.08 12.25
N SER A 22 19.76 -11.93 10.96
CA SER A 22 20.48 -12.58 9.86
C SER A 22 21.60 -11.72 9.26
N LEU A 23 21.69 -10.43 9.60
CA LEU A 23 22.64 -9.49 9.01
C LEU A 23 24.10 -9.99 9.02
N PRO A 24 24.64 -10.56 10.12
CA PRO A 24 26.03 -11.03 10.12
C PRO A 24 26.31 -12.14 9.11
N LYS A 25 25.28 -12.87 8.65
CA LYS A 25 25.40 -13.99 7.70
C LYS A 25 25.21 -13.55 6.24
N ARG A 26 24.92 -12.27 5.99
CA ARG A 26 24.51 -11.74 4.69
C ARG A 26 25.46 -10.66 4.19
N GLN A 27 26.75 -10.79 4.49
CA GLN A 27 27.79 -9.78 4.23
C GLN A 27 28.34 -9.81 2.79
N SER A 28 27.64 -10.46 1.86
CA SER A 28 27.90 -10.40 0.42
C SER A 28 26.59 -10.50 -0.37
N PRO A 29 26.55 -10.01 -1.62
CA PRO A 29 25.39 -10.19 -2.49
C PRO A 29 24.94 -11.66 -2.60
N SER A 30 25.86 -12.61 -2.82
CA SER A 30 25.52 -14.04 -2.93
C SER A 30 25.02 -14.65 -1.63
N ALA A 31 25.58 -14.24 -0.48
CA ALA A 31 25.14 -14.70 0.82
C ALA A 31 23.74 -14.17 1.15
N ASP A 32 23.45 -12.91 0.80
CA ASP A 32 22.12 -12.34 0.94
C ASP A 32 21.10 -13.06 0.04
N PHE A 33 21.42 -13.25 -1.24
CA PHE A 33 20.60 -14.04 -2.15
C PHE A 33 20.30 -15.44 -1.59
N THR A 34 21.35 -16.13 -1.10
CA THR A 34 21.21 -17.48 -0.55
C THR A 34 20.28 -17.47 0.65
N TRP A 35 20.46 -16.53 1.58
CA TRP A 35 19.58 -16.41 2.74
C TRP A 35 18.12 -16.14 2.35
N GLN A 36 17.87 -15.26 1.36
CA GLN A 36 16.52 -14.97 0.90
C GLN A 36 15.85 -16.23 0.29
N GLN A 37 16.61 -17.04 -0.44
CA GLN A 37 16.07 -18.24 -1.08
C GLN A 37 15.96 -19.44 -0.12
N THR A 38 16.84 -19.60 0.87
CA THR A 38 16.89 -20.80 1.71
C THR A 38 16.36 -20.60 3.12
N VAL A 39 16.19 -19.35 3.58
CA VAL A 39 15.66 -19.04 4.92
C VAL A 39 14.37 -18.24 4.84
N LEU A 40 14.38 -17.14 4.08
CA LEU A 40 13.19 -16.28 3.99
C LEU A 40 12.05 -16.98 3.24
N ARG A 41 12.30 -17.52 2.05
CA ARG A 41 11.28 -18.23 1.24
C ARG A 41 10.55 -19.33 2.04
N PRO A 42 11.22 -20.32 2.68
CA PRO A 42 10.52 -21.33 3.46
C PRO A 42 9.68 -20.75 4.62
N GLY A 43 10.17 -19.68 5.28
CA GLY A 43 9.41 -19.02 6.34
C GLY A 43 8.14 -18.34 5.82
N VAL A 44 8.20 -17.75 4.63
CA VAL A 44 7.04 -17.15 3.94
C VAL A 44 6.03 -18.23 3.52
N GLU A 45 6.51 -19.38 3.03
CA GLU A 45 5.67 -20.55 2.69
C GLU A 45 4.97 -21.15 3.92
N GLU A 46 5.68 -21.25 5.06
CA GLU A 46 5.08 -21.70 6.32
C GLU A 46 3.98 -20.73 6.78
N LEU A 47 4.24 -19.41 6.70
CA LEU A 47 3.26 -18.38 7.04
C LEU A 47 2.01 -18.49 6.15
N GLN A 48 2.18 -18.72 4.85
CA GLN A 48 1.06 -18.97 3.93
C GLN A 48 0.21 -20.15 4.40
N THR A 49 0.88 -21.26 4.70
CA THR A 49 0.25 -22.52 5.11
C THR A 49 -0.55 -22.32 6.39
N ARG A 50 0.00 -21.59 7.37
CA ARG A 50 -0.70 -21.26 8.61
C ARG A 50 -1.91 -20.37 8.38
N ASN A 51 -1.76 -19.31 7.58
CA ASN A 51 -2.85 -18.38 7.30
C ASN A 51 -4.02 -19.06 6.58
N ARG A 52 -3.72 -19.86 5.54
CA ARG A 52 -4.73 -20.55 4.72
C ARG A 52 -5.54 -21.59 5.49
N LYS A 53 -5.02 -22.12 6.61
CA LYS A 53 -5.79 -22.99 7.51
C LYS A 53 -6.90 -22.25 8.26
N VAL A 54 -6.70 -20.97 8.56
CA VAL A 54 -7.62 -20.16 9.41
C VAL A 54 -8.52 -19.25 8.58
N LEU A 55 -8.05 -18.76 7.44
CA LEU A 55 -8.76 -17.82 6.58
C LEU A 55 -10.21 -18.26 6.26
N PRO A 56 -10.50 -19.51 5.84
CA PRO A 56 -11.88 -19.93 5.55
C PRO A 56 -12.83 -19.81 6.74
N ASP A 57 -12.33 -20.06 7.95
CA ASP A 57 -13.13 -20.02 9.17
C ASP A 57 -13.45 -18.58 9.57
N VAL A 58 -12.49 -17.67 9.45
CA VAL A 58 -12.68 -16.24 9.71
C VAL A 58 -13.61 -15.61 8.68
N VAL A 59 -13.49 -15.96 7.40
CA VAL A 59 -14.42 -15.49 6.35
C VAL A 59 -15.84 -15.98 6.64
N ARG A 60 -15.99 -17.24 7.05
CA ARG A 60 -17.30 -17.81 7.43
C ARG A 60 -17.88 -17.11 8.66
N LEU A 61 -17.06 -16.79 9.66
CA LEU A 61 -17.47 -16.04 10.84
C LEU A 61 -17.98 -14.64 10.46
N ALA A 62 -17.25 -13.91 9.61
CA ALA A 62 -17.68 -12.60 9.11
C ALA A 62 -19.01 -12.69 8.34
N GLY A 63 -19.18 -13.72 7.51
CA GLY A 63 -20.44 -13.99 6.82
C GLY A 63 -21.62 -14.22 7.77
N ARG A 64 -21.44 -15.04 8.81
CA ARG A 64 -22.46 -15.31 9.84
C ARG A 64 -22.81 -14.07 10.66
N ALA A 65 -21.81 -13.30 11.10
CA ALA A 65 -22.02 -12.06 11.83
C ALA A 65 -22.81 -11.03 10.99
N ARG A 66 -22.50 -10.92 9.69
CA ARG A 66 -23.26 -10.08 8.76
C ARG A 66 -24.71 -10.55 8.58
N GLN A 67 -24.94 -11.86 8.50
CA GLN A 67 -26.30 -12.43 8.41
C GLN A 67 -27.10 -12.13 9.68
N LEU A 68 -26.50 -12.30 10.86
CA LEU A 68 -27.12 -11.96 12.14
C LEU A 68 -27.50 -10.47 12.21
N ALA A 69 -26.56 -9.58 11.84
CA ALA A 69 -26.81 -8.13 11.83
C ALA A 69 -27.95 -7.73 10.89
N ARG A 70 -28.10 -8.42 9.74
CA ARG A 70 -29.23 -8.23 8.81
C ARG A 70 -30.54 -8.72 9.43
N ALA A 71 -30.57 -9.94 9.96
CA ALA A 71 -31.78 -10.51 10.57
C ALA A 71 -32.33 -9.65 11.72
N LEU A 72 -31.47 -9.13 12.60
CA LEU A 72 -31.87 -8.25 13.70
C LEU A 72 -32.33 -6.86 13.22
N ARG A 73 -31.79 -6.37 12.10
CA ARG A 73 -32.25 -5.12 11.48
C ARG A 73 -33.66 -5.28 10.92
N ASP A 74 -33.89 -6.36 10.18
CA ASP A 74 -35.12 -6.63 9.42
C ASP A 74 -36.27 -7.16 10.29
N GLN A 75 -36.13 -7.19 11.62
CA GLN A 75 -37.12 -7.64 12.62
C GLN A 75 -37.54 -9.11 12.53
N ALA A 76 -36.93 -9.92 11.66
CA ALA A 76 -37.33 -11.29 11.39
C ALA A 76 -37.00 -12.31 12.51
N ALA A 77 -36.39 -11.91 13.63
CA ALA A 77 -35.85 -12.86 14.61
C ALA A 77 -35.83 -12.36 16.06
N VAL A 78 -36.94 -11.80 16.56
CA VAL A 78 -37.05 -11.43 17.98
C VAL A 78 -37.48 -12.63 18.84
N ASP A 79 -38.30 -13.53 18.30
CA ASP A 79 -38.98 -14.55 19.11
C ASP A 79 -38.12 -15.76 19.52
N ALA A 80 -36.89 -15.89 19.02
CA ALA A 80 -36.04 -17.06 19.22
C ALA A 80 -34.68 -16.78 19.90
N PHE A 81 -34.42 -15.56 20.38
CA PHE A 81 -33.10 -15.23 20.91
C PHE A 81 -32.97 -15.54 22.42
N SER A 82 -32.99 -16.82 22.80
CA SER A 82 -32.58 -17.24 24.14
C SER A 82 -31.06 -17.42 24.18
N ALA A 83 -30.32 -16.39 24.61
CA ALA A 83 -28.88 -16.51 24.82
C ALA A 83 -28.59 -17.37 26.08
N THR A 84 -27.83 -18.45 25.92
CA THR A 84 -27.48 -19.39 27.01
C THR A 84 -25.97 -19.54 27.23
N SER A 85 -25.13 -18.77 26.51
CA SER A 85 -23.68 -18.93 26.57
C SER A 85 -23.00 -17.84 27.41
N SER A 86 -21.92 -18.20 28.10
CA SER A 86 -21.06 -17.25 28.80
C SER A 86 -19.82 -16.97 27.95
N ILE A 87 -19.92 -16.01 27.04
CA ILE A 87 -18.77 -15.61 26.23
C ILE A 87 -17.71 -14.95 27.12
N SER A 88 -16.51 -15.52 27.14
CA SER A 88 -15.34 -14.91 27.78
C SER A 88 -14.92 -13.68 26.97
N VAL A 89 -15.14 -12.49 27.53
CA VAL A 89 -14.76 -11.22 26.91
C VAL A 89 -13.25 -11.01 27.04
N ARG A 90 -12.55 -10.99 25.90
CA ARG A 90 -11.09 -10.77 25.85
C ARG A 90 -10.68 -9.70 24.86
N ASP A 91 -11.44 -9.55 23.79
CA ASP A 91 -11.14 -8.71 22.64
C ASP A 91 -12.41 -8.01 22.12
N TRP A 92 -12.27 -7.15 21.11
CA TRP A 92 -13.42 -6.43 20.56
C TRP A 92 -14.49 -7.35 19.95
N PRO A 93 -14.17 -8.33 19.09
CA PRO A 93 -15.18 -9.27 18.57
C PRO A 93 -15.94 -10.02 19.67
N THR A 94 -15.24 -10.57 20.68
CA THR A 94 -15.89 -11.31 21.78
C THR A 94 -16.70 -10.39 22.69
N PHE A 95 -16.26 -9.14 22.90
CA PHE A 95 -17.06 -8.12 23.59
C PHE A 95 -18.37 -7.85 22.86
N CYS A 96 -18.31 -7.58 21.55
CA CYS A 96 -19.51 -7.33 20.74
C CYS A 96 -20.47 -8.53 20.76
N ALA A 97 -19.94 -9.75 20.64
CA ALA A 97 -20.74 -10.97 20.71
C ALA A 97 -21.44 -11.12 22.07
N ALA A 98 -20.73 -10.88 23.18
CA ALA A 98 -21.30 -10.92 24.52
C ALA A 98 -22.39 -9.85 24.72
N GLU A 99 -22.22 -8.65 24.16
CA GLU A 99 -23.24 -7.60 24.22
C GLU A 99 -24.48 -7.91 23.38
N VAL A 100 -24.33 -8.59 22.23
CA VAL A 100 -25.49 -9.10 21.48
C VAL A 100 -26.29 -10.10 22.31
N GLU A 101 -25.61 -11.07 22.95
CA GLU A 101 -26.27 -12.05 23.82
C GLU A 101 -26.98 -11.40 25.00
N ARG A 102 -26.31 -10.47 25.69
CA ARG A 102 -26.88 -9.71 26.81
C ARG A 102 -28.10 -8.89 26.38
N ALA A 103 -28.06 -8.27 25.20
CA ALA A 103 -29.19 -7.52 24.67
C ALA A 103 -30.38 -8.45 24.36
N GLY A 104 -30.12 -9.61 23.75
CA GLY A 104 -31.14 -10.63 23.50
C GLY A 104 -31.80 -11.14 24.78
N ALA A 105 -31.01 -11.47 25.81
CA ALA A 105 -31.53 -11.91 27.11
C ALA A 105 -32.42 -10.87 27.81
N ARG A 106 -32.23 -9.58 27.53
CA ARG A 106 -33.08 -8.49 28.06
C ARG A 106 -34.24 -8.10 27.13
N GLY A 107 -34.36 -8.70 25.95
CA GLY A 107 -35.32 -8.25 24.92
C GLY A 107 -35.01 -6.85 24.36
N ASP A 108 -33.79 -6.34 24.50
CA ASP A 108 -33.39 -5.00 24.02
C ASP A 108 -32.95 -5.07 22.55
N LEU A 109 -33.92 -5.00 21.65
CA LEU A 109 -33.69 -5.06 20.20
C LEU A 109 -32.79 -3.93 19.68
N ALA A 110 -32.86 -2.73 20.29
CA ALA A 110 -32.04 -1.60 19.86
C ALA A 110 -30.55 -1.86 20.13
N SER A 111 -30.22 -2.38 21.32
CA SER A 111 -28.86 -2.78 21.65
C SER A 111 -28.41 -4.00 20.84
N ALA A 112 -29.29 -4.98 20.60
CA ALA A 112 -28.95 -6.15 19.79
C ALA A 112 -28.57 -5.75 18.35
N ARG A 113 -29.29 -4.80 17.75
CA ARG A 113 -28.97 -4.23 16.43
C ARG A 113 -27.64 -3.49 16.40
N LEU A 114 -27.38 -2.67 17.42
CA LEU A 114 -26.12 -1.95 17.55
C LEU A 114 -24.94 -2.93 17.61
N TRP A 115 -24.98 -3.85 18.57
CA TRP A 115 -23.87 -4.74 18.85
C TRP A 115 -23.64 -5.80 17.78
N SER A 116 -24.69 -6.24 17.08
CA SER A 116 -24.54 -7.14 15.93
C SER A 116 -23.90 -6.44 14.74
N GLY A 117 -24.17 -5.14 14.54
CA GLY A 117 -23.47 -4.30 13.56
C GLY A 117 -21.97 -4.18 13.89
N GLU A 118 -21.64 -3.92 15.15
CA GLU A 118 -20.25 -3.86 15.63
C GLU A 118 -19.53 -5.21 15.47
N LEU A 119 -20.19 -6.32 15.80
CA LEU A 119 -19.66 -7.67 15.59
C LEU A 119 -19.40 -7.96 14.11
N ALA A 120 -20.33 -7.59 13.22
CA ALA A 120 -20.17 -7.76 11.79
C ALA A 120 -18.99 -6.94 11.24
N ALA A 121 -18.83 -5.70 11.69
CA ALA A 121 -17.69 -4.86 11.32
C ALA A 121 -16.36 -5.42 11.83
N ALA A 122 -16.29 -5.84 13.10
CA ALA A 122 -15.08 -6.38 13.70
C ALA A 122 -14.63 -7.70 13.05
N THR A 123 -15.56 -8.60 12.77
CA THR A 123 -15.26 -9.88 12.10
C THR A 123 -14.94 -9.69 10.62
N PHE A 124 -15.57 -8.73 9.94
CA PHE A 124 -15.19 -8.34 8.59
C PHE A 124 -13.76 -7.79 8.53
N ALA A 125 -13.37 -6.91 9.46
CA ALA A 125 -12.01 -6.41 9.57
C ALA A 125 -10.99 -7.53 9.79
N LEU A 126 -11.30 -8.50 10.67
CA LEU A 126 -10.43 -9.66 10.89
C LEU A 126 -10.27 -10.51 9.62
N ALA A 127 -11.37 -10.78 8.90
CA ALA A 127 -11.31 -11.51 7.62
C ALA A 127 -10.48 -10.76 6.59
N ASP A 128 -10.61 -9.43 6.54
CA ASP A 128 -9.86 -8.58 5.63
C ASP A 128 -8.35 -8.59 5.91
N LEU A 129 -7.94 -8.59 7.19
CA LEU A 129 -6.53 -8.72 7.57
C LEU A 129 -5.93 -10.08 7.19
N HIS A 130 -6.68 -11.18 7.33
CA HIS A 130 -6.23 -12.49 6.86
C HIS A 130 -6.13 -12.55 5.32
N CYS A 131 -7.01 -11.83 4.61
CA CYS A 131 -6.95 -11.68 3.17
C CYS A 131 -5.72 -10.87 2.72
N TRP A 132 -5.41 -9.78 3.43
CA TRP A 132 -4.16 -9.03 3.25
C TRP A 132 -2.94 -9.91 3.51
N LEU A 133 -2.93 -10.66 4.60
CA LEU A 133 -1.81 -11.54 4.94
C LEU A 133 -1.56 -12.59 3.86
N ASP A 134 -2.61 -13.22 3.34
CA ASP A 134 -2.50 -14.21 2.24
C ASP A 134 -1.89 -13.57 0.99
N TYR A 135 -2.42 -12.41 0.60
CA TYR A 135 -1.95 -11.66 -0.56
C TYR A 135 -0.49 -11.21 -0.41
N LEU A 136 -0.09 -10.65 0.74
CA LEU A 136 1.27 -10.18 0.96
C LEU A 136 2.28 -11.33 0.86
N VAL A 137 1.92 -12.50 1.37
CA VAL A 137 2.71 -13.72 1.24
C VAL A 137 2.80 -14.18 -0.21
N GLU A 138 1.70 -14.20 -0.97
CA GLU A 138 1.72 -14.50 -2.40
C GLU A 138 2.60 -13.52 -3.19
N ASN A 139 2.50 -12.23 -2.88
CA ASN A 139 3.30 -11.18 -3.50
C ASN A 139 4.79 -11.38 -3.22
N GLU A 140 5.15 -11.65 -1.98
CA GLU A 140 6.55 -11.88 -1.59
C GLU A 140 7.12 -13.16 -2.24
N LEU A 141 6.34 -14.22 -2.39
CA LEU A 141 6.79 -15.42 -3.10
C LEU A 141 7.05 -15.14 -4.59
N ALA A 142 6.21 -14.32 -5.23
CA ALA A 142 6.42 -13.89 -6.61
C ALA A 142 7.69 -13.03 -6.75
N VAL A 143 7.93 -12.12 -5.79
CA VAL A 143 9.16 -11.32 -5.67
C VAL A 143 10.40 -12.22 -5.55
N LEU A 144 10.37 -13.23 -4.70
CA LEU A 144 11.47 -14.16 -4.51
C LEU A 144 11.69 -15.05 -5.74
N GLU A 145 10.64 -15.43 -6.46
CA GLU A 145 10.74 -16.11 -7.76
C GLU A 145 11.42 -15.22 -8.81
N PHE A 146 11.00 -13.95 -8.91
CA PHE A 146 11.65 -12.97 -9.79
C PHE A 146 13.14 -12.81 -9.45
N GLN A 147 13.47 -12.74 -8.15
CA GLN A 147 14.86 -12.69 -7.69
C GLN A 147 15.68 -13.90 -8.14
N ALA A 148 15.12 -15.11 -8.03
CA ALA A 148 15.80 -16.35 -8.41
C ALA A 148 16.21 -16.34 -9.90
N ARG A 149 15.39 -15.73 -10.76
CA ARG A 149 15.72 -15.54 -12.19
C ARG A 149 16.89 -14.58 -12.43
N CYS A 150 17.28 -13.80 -11.43
CA CYS A 150 18.37 -12.84 -11.49
C CYS A 150 19.62 -13.26 -10.69
N ARG A 151 19.74 -14.54 -10.28
CA ARG A 151 20.86 -15.07 -9.47
C ARG A 151 22.25 -14.64 -9.96
N ASN A 152 22.46 -14.64 -11.28
CA ASN A 152 23.77 -14.35 -11.87
C ASN A 152 24.28 -12.94 -11.53
N LEU A 153 23.39 -11.96 -11.35
CA LEU A 153 23.78 -10.61 -10.96
C LEU A 153 24.36 -10.58 -9.54
N PHE A 154 23.75 -11.32 -8.61
CA PHE A 154 24.25 -11.39 -7.23
C PHE A 154 25.65 -12.00 -7.21
N LEU A 155 25.84 -13.13 -7.91
CA LEU A 155 27.14 -13.81 -7.98
C LEU A 155 28.22 -12.94 -8.65
N SER A 156 27.88 -12.24 -9.74
CA SER A 156 28.85 -11.40 -10.44
C SER A 156 29.26 -10.16 -9.66
N CYS A 157 28.43 -9.70 -8.72
CA CYS A 157 28.72 -8.53 -7.90
C CYS A 157 29.53 -8.83 -6.64
N ASP A 158 29.69 -10.10 -6.24
CA ASP A 158 30.46 -10.48 -5.04
C ASP A 158 31.87 -9.85 -5.01
N PRO A 159 32.69 -9.96 -6.07
CA PRO A 159 34.03 -9.36 -6.08
C PRO A 159 34.00 -7.83 -5.91
N LEU A 160 32.93 -7.18 -6.40
CA LEU A 160 32.78 -5.73 -6.38
C LEU A 160 32.39 -5.18 -5.00
N TYR A 161 31.97 -6.07 -4.10
CA TYR A 161 31.50 -5.76 -2.75
C TYR A 161 32.37 -6.42 -1.65
N ALA A 162 33.53 -6.97 -2.00
CA ALA A 162 34.41 -7.66 -1.07
C ALA A 162 34.67 -6.81 0.20
N GLY A 163 34.18 -7.29 1.34
CA GLY A 163 34.32 -6.63 2.65
C GLY A 163 33.52 -5.34 2.85
N THR A 164 32.66 -4.94 1.90
CA THR A 164 31.95 -3.65 1.94
C THR A 164 30.44 -3.74 1.80
N TYR A 165 29.88 -4.91 1.43
CA TYR A 165 28.44 -5.12 1.33
C TYR A 165 27.74 -4.92 2.67
N SER A 166 26.66 -4.14 2.66
CA SER A 166 25.73 -4.03 3.78
C SER A 166 24.32 -4.31 3.27
N PRO A 167 23.62 -5.35 3.76
CA PRO A 167 22.23 -5.61 3.38
C PRO A 167 21.34 -4.38 3.53
N HIS A 168 21.50 -3.63 4.62
CA HIS A 168 20.71 -2.43 4.89
C HIS A 168 20.82 -1.34 3.81
N ARG A 169 22.02 -1.18 3.25
CA ARG A 169 22.31 -0.10 2.31
C ARG A 169 22.20 -0.56 0.85
N ASP A 170 22.66 -1.78 0.58
CA ASP A 170 23.01 -2.20 -0.77
C ASP A 170 21.96 -3.14 -1.40
N VAL A 171 21.14 -3.84 -0.59
CA VAL A 171 20.17 -4.83 -1.11
C VAL A 171 19.18 -4.20 -2.10
N GLY A 172 18.77 -2.94 -1.89
CA GLY A 172 17.86 -2.22 -2.79
C GLY A 172 18.45 -1.90 -4.18
N ARG A 173 19.71 -2.23 -4.45
CA ARG A 173 20.34 -2.13 -5.78
C ARG A 173 20.19 -3.42 -6.59
N PHE A 174 19.74 -4.49 -5.94
CA PHE A 174 19.56 -5.80 -6.54
C PHE A 174 18.08 -6.12 -6.77
N PRO A 175 17.77 -6.96 -7.78
CA PRO A 175 16.41 -7.39 -8.06
C PRO A 175 15.70 -7.93 -6.82
N ALA A 176 14.46 -7.52 -6.62
CA ALA A 176 13.59 -7.81 -5.48
C ALA A 176 14.11 -7.36 -4.11
N GLY A 177 15.32 -6.82 -4.02
CA GLY A 177 15.91 -6.45 -2.73
C GLY A 177 15.16 -5.30 -2.04
N ARG A 178 14.53 -4.43 -2.83
CA ARG A 178 13.70 -3.33 -2.32
C ARG A 178 12.41 -3.81 -1.69
N ALA A 179 11.78 -4.82 -2.29
CA ALA A 179 10.50 -5.38 -1.85
C ALA A 179 10.55 -5.97 -0.43
N VAL A 180 11.72 -6.38 0.07
CA VAL A 180 11.82 -6.93 1.43
C VAL A 180 11.48 -5.88 2.49
N TYR A 181 11.94 -4.63 2.31
CA TYR A 181 11.62 -3.55 3.25
C TYR A 181 10.14 -3.23 3.24
N THR A 182 9.57 -3.10 2.03
CA THR A 182 8.17 -2.73 1.88
C THR A 182 7.25 -3.84 2.37
N ALA A 183 7.64 -5.11 2.20
CA ALA A 183 6.95 -6.24 2.77
C ALA A 183 6.91 -6.16 4.31
N ILE A 184 8.05 -5.87 4.97
CA ILE A 184 8.10 -5.73 6.45
C ILE A 184 7.07 -4.71 6.94
N ASP A 185 7.00 -3.53 6.34
CA ASP A 185 6.05 -2.48 6.73
C ASP A 185 4.60 -2.95 6.57
N ASN A 186 4.27 -3.62 5.46
CA ASN A 186 2.95 -4.20 5.23
C ASN A 186 2.58 -5.26 6.28
N TYR A 187 3.48 -6.16 6.63
CA TYR A 187 3.23 -7.18 7.66
C TYR A 187 3.06 -6.57 9.05
N LEU A 188 3.85 -5.55 9.38
CA LEU A 188 3.71 -4.81 10.64
C LEU A 188 2.36 -4.09 10.71
N GLU A 189 1.86 -3.57 9.59
CA GLU A 189 0.54 -2.94 9.56
C GLU A 189 -0.61 -3.95 9.74
N VAL A 190 -0.51 -5.17 9.17
CA VAL A 190 -1.45 -6.26 9.48
C VAL A 190 -1.48 -6.54 10.98
N GLU A 191 -0.30 -6.64 11.60
CA GLU A 191 -0.14 -6.90 13.03
C GLU A 191 -0.72 -5.77 13.88
N ARG A 192 -0.41 -4.51 13.58
CA ARG A 192 -0.94 -3.33 14.28
C ARG A 192 -2.47 -3.28 14.26
N GLN A 193 -3.09 -3.51 13.11
CA GLN A 193 -4.56 -3.52 13.04
C GLN A 193 -5.17 -4.70 13.79
N ALA A 194 -4.51 -5.87 13.77
CA ALA A 194 -4.94 -7.02 14.55
C ALA A 194 -4.86 -6.75 16.06
N GLU A 195 -3.79 -6.12 16.56
CA GLU A 195 -3.66 -5.72 17.97
C GLU A 195 -4.81 -4.81 18.43
N TRP A 196 -5.24 -3.88 17.57
CA TRP A 196 -6.40 -3.03 17.85
C TRP A 196 -7.72 -3.82 17.89
N LEU A 197 -7.89 -4.84 17.04
CA LEU A 197 -9.06 -5.73 17.10
C LEU A 197 -9.04 -6.62 18.35
N PHE A 198 -7.85 -7.06 18.78
CA PHE A 198 -7.66 -7.89 19.97
C PHE A 198 -7.62 -7.09 21.28
N ARG A 199 -8.14 -5.86 21.26
CA ARG A 199 -8.32 -4.97 22.42
C ARG A 199 -9.77 -4.47 22.47
N VAL A 200 -10.36 -4.40 23.67
CA VAL A 200 -11.63 -3.67 23.86
C VAL A 200 -11.36 -2.15 23.88
N PRO A 201 -11.96 -1.34 22.99
CA PRO A 201 -11.73 0.10 22.90
C PRO A 201 -12.53 0.86 23.96
N ARG A 202 -12.19 0.66 25.25
CA ARG A 202 -12.94 1.19 26.40
C ARG A 202 -13.19 2.70 26.37
N ASP A 203 -12.24 3.48 25.82
CA ASP A 203 -12.34 4.94 25.71
C ASP A 203 -13.48 5.42 24.78
N PHE A 204 -14.00 4.50 23.96
CA PHE A 204 -15.09 4.72 23.02
C PHE A 204 -16.41 4.08 23.48
N LEU A 205 -16.41 3.47 24.67
CA LEU A 205 -17.60 2.93 25.30
C LEU A 205 -18.16 3.92 26.34
N THR A 206 -19.47 3.97 26.43
CA THR A 206 -20.19 4.68 27.49
C THR A 206 -21.20 3.75 28.13
N VAL A 207 -21.38 3.87 29.44
CA VAL A 207 -22.35 3.07 30.20
C VAL A 207 -23.64 3.87 30.32
N ARG A 208 -24.74 3.29 29.87
CA ARG A 208 -26.09 3.83 30.02
C ARG A 208 -26.57 3.65 31.46
N LEU A 209 -27.61 4.41 31.84
CA LEU A 209 -28.22 4.33 33.18
C LEU A 209 -28.79 2.94 33.51
N ASP A 210 -29.18 2.18 32.49
CA ASP A 210 -29.64 0.79 32.60
C ASP A 210 -28.50 -0.24 32.70
N GLY A 211 -27.25 0.23 32.79
CA GLY A 211 -26.05 -0.61 32.85
C GLY A 211 -25.60 -1.18 31.51
N ALA A 212 -26.31 -0.90 30.39
CA ALA A 212 -25.90 -1.35 29.06
C ALA A 212 -24.78 -0.48 28.49
N PHE A 213 -23.91 -1.06 27.66
CA PHE A 213 -22.91 -0.29 26.93
C PHE A 213 -23.50 0.32 25.65
N THR A 214 -22.97 1.48 25.25
CA THR A 214 -23.09 2.02 23.88
C THR A 214 -21.74 2.56 23.41
N VAL A 215 -21.56 2.66 22.09
CA VAL A 215 -20.35 3.23 21.47
C VAL A 215 -20.56 4.73 21.22
N LYS A 216 -19.52 5.55 21.41
CA LYS A 216 -19.52 6.96 21.00
C LYS A 216 -19.86 7.05 19.51
N ARG A 217 -20.82 7.92 19.18
CA ARG A 217 -21.47 7.95 17.87
C ARG A 217 -21.00 9.06 16.94
N ASP A 218 -19.98 9.85 17.28
CA ASP A 218 -19.35 10.93 16.47
C ASP A 218 -19.71 10.93 14.96
N GLY A 219 -20.90 11.44 14.57
CA GLY A 219 -21.43 11.44 13.18
C GLY A 219 -21.90 10.11 12.57
N VAL A 220 -21.71 8.97 13.24
CA VAL A 220 -22.02 7.60 12.78
C VAL A 220 -23.49 7.37 12.47
N SER A 221 -24.42 8.04 13.16
CA SER A 221 -25.86 7.88 12.88
C SER A 221 -26.28 8.42 11.52
N GLU A 222 -25.54 9.38 10.98
CA GLU A 222 -25.82 10.03 9.70
C GLU A 222 -25.12 9.31 8.54
N VAL A 223 -23.97 8.66 8.83
CA VAL A 223 -23.17 7.91 7.86
C VAL A 223 -23.04 6.44 8.31
N PRO A 224 -23.98 5.55 7.91
CA PRO A 224 -23.97 4.15 8.35
C PRO A 224 -22.68 3.40 8.03
N ALA A 225 -21.96 3.75 6.95
CA ALA A 225 -20.71 3.12 6.57
C ALA A 225 -19.59 3.33 7.61
N ALA A 226 -19.66 4.39 8.43
CA ALA A 226 -18.65 4.68 9.44
C ALA A 226 -18.50 3.56 10.49
N VAL A 227 -19.53 2.72 10.71
CA VAL A 227 -19.44 1.57 11.63
C VAL A 227 -18.35 0.57 11.23
N LEU A 228 -18.01 0.49 9.94
CA LEU A 228 -17.00 -0.42 9.38
C LEU A 228 -15.56 0.02 9.72
N MET A 229 -15.40 1.27 10.13
CA MET A 229 -14.14 1.79 10.64
C MET A 229 -13.97 1.48 12.13
N PRO A 230 -12.73 1.31 12.62
CA PRO A 230 -12.45 1.26 14.04
C PRO A 230 -13.07 2.46 14.77
N PRO A 231 -13.59 2.31 16.01
CA PRO A 231 -14.28 3.39 16.72
C PRO A 231 -13.51 4.72 16.75
N HIS A 232 -12.18 4.67 16.94
CA HIS A 232 -11.32 5.84 16.98
C HIS A 232 -11.12 6.58 15.64
N LEU A 233 -11.53 5.99 14.51
CA LEU A 233 -11.39 6.58 13.18
C LEU A 233 -12.72 7.04 12.57
N ARG A 234 -13.86 6.82 13.23
CA ARG A 234 -15.18 7.08 12.67
C ARG A 234 -15.43 8.56 12.38
N GLY A 235 -15.13 9.44 13.34
CA GLY A 235 -15.26 10.88 13.13
C GLY A 235 -14.37 11.39 12.00
N ILE A 236 -13.17 10.83 11.84
CA ILE A 236 -12.24 11.18 10.75
C ILE A 236 -12.80 10.71 9.40
N PHE A 237 -13.33 9.49 9.35
CA PHE A 237 -13.97 8.95 8.14
C PHE A 237 -15.15 9.83 7.69
N VAL A 238 -16.01 10.25 8.62
CA VAL A 238 -17.17 11.13 8.32
C VAL A 238 -16.69 12.50 7.85
N ARG A 239 -15.76 13.12 8.58
CA ARG A 239 -15.21 14.43 8.23
C ARG A 239 -14.63 14.46 6.82
N LEU A 240 -13.78 13.50 6.46
CA LEU A 240 -13.15 13.49 5.13
C LEU A 240 -14.14 13.17 4.02
N ARG A 241 -15.16 12.35 4.31
CA ARG A 241 -16.25 12.05 3.37
C ARG A 241 -16.99 13.32 2.94
N GLU A 242 -17.18 14.30 3.82
CA GLU A 242 -17.88 15.56 3.52
C GLU A 242 -17.19 16.41 2.43
N HIS A 243 -15.90 16.22 2.22
CA HIS A 243 -15.11 16.91 1.20
C HIS A 243 -15.18 16.25 -0.19
N LEU A 244 -15.91 15.14 -0.32
CA LEU A 244 -16.16 14.48 -1.59
C LEU A 244 -17.51 14.89 -2.17
N SER A 245 -17.59 14.92 -3.50
CA SER A 245 -18.85 14.97 -4.25
C SER A 245 -19.75 13.78 -3.89
N ALA A 246 -21.07 13.94 -4.00
CA ALA A 246 -22.03 12.88 -3.64
C ALA A 246 -21.72 11.52 -4.29
N ALA A 247 -21.34 11.52 -5.58
CA ALA A 247 -20.95 10.30 -6.28
C ALA A 247 -19.69 9.65 -5.70
N ASN A 248 -18.70 10.42 -5.25
CA ASN A 248 -17.48 9.88 -4.64
C ASN A 248 -17.67 9.55 -3.15
N GLN A 249 -18.66 10.13 -2.47
CA GLN A 249 -19.09 9.69 -1.14
C GLN A 249 -19.63 8.25 -1.17
N GLU A 250 -20.38 7.88 -2.21
CA GLU A 250 -20.82 6.47 -2.41
C GLU A 250 -19.60 5.53 -2.53
N VAL A 251 -18.60 5.93 -3.32
CA VAL A 251 -17.37 5.14 -3.53
C VAL A 251 -16.56 5.01 -2.24
N TRP A 252 -16.52 6.07 -1.42
CA TRP A 252 -15.91 6.07 -0.09
C TRP A 252 -16.61 5.11 0.89
N ASP A 253 -17.95 5.13 0.89
CA ASP A 253 -18.78 4.25 1.72
C ASP A 253 -18.64 2.78 1.27
N GLU A 254 -18.57 2.53 -0.04
CA GLU A 254 -18.30 1.20 -0.60
C GLU A 254 -16.91 0.68 -0.23
N ALA A 255 -15.89 1.55 -0.23
CA ALA A 255 -14.53 1.17 0.15
C ALA A 255 -14.46 0.66 1.59
N ALA A 256 -15.21 1.29 2.51
CA ALA A 256 -15.33 0.82 3.90
C ALA A 256 -15.92 -0.60 4.02
N ALA A 257 -16.73 -1.02 3.04
CA ALA A 257 -17.39 -2.33 3.00
C ALA A 257 -16.69 -3.35 2.07
N SER A 258 -15.57 -2.97 1.47
CA SER A 258 -14.87 -3.76 0.46
C SER A 258 -13.62 -4.41 1.04
N ARG A 259 -13.40 -5.67 0.66
CA ARG A 259 -12.15 -6.39 0.96
C ARG A 259 -10.97 -5.61 0.36
N PHE A 260 -9.83 -5.64 1.05
CA PHE A 260 -8.61 -4.88 0.86
C PHE A 260 -8.75 -3.38 1.16
N ASP A 261 -9.76 -2.72 0.56
CA ASP A 261 -9.95 -1.28 0.67
C ASP A 261 -10.29 -0.84 2.11
N ARG A 262 -11.06 -1.64 2.87
CA ARG A 262 -11.42 -1.31 4.26
C ARG A 262 -10.19 -1.15 5.16
N SER A 263 -9.30 -2.14 5.18
CA SER A 263 -8.12 -2.10 6.07
C SER A 263 -7.08 -1.11 5.56
N TYR A 264 -6.98 -0.93 4.25
CA TYR A 264 -6.19 0.13 3.66
C TYR A 264 -6.68 1.52 4.10
N LEU A 265 -7.97 1.80 3.96
CA LEU A 265 -8.57 3.07 4.37
C LEU A 265 -8.38 3.31 5.87
N ALA A 266 -8.59 2.30 6.70
CA ALA A 266 -8.30 2.40 8.14
C ALA A 266 -6.85 2.77 8.44
N ASN A 267 -5.87 2.23 7.69
CA ASN A 267 -4.48 2.65 7.80
C ASN A 267 -4.30 4.12 7.38
N MET A 268 -4.83 4.51 6.22
CA MET A 268 -4.66 5.88 5.70
C MET A 268 -5.22 6.93 6.66
N LEU A 269 -6.43 6.72 7.19
CA LEU A 269 -7.04 7.62 8.17
C LEU A 269 -6.18 7.73 9.44
N PHE A 270 -5.66 6.60 9.93
CA PHE A 270 -4.77 6.58 11.08
C PHE A 270 -3.48 7.38 10.84
N ARG A 271 -2.78 7.13 9.71
CA ARG A 271 -1.50 7.78 9.41
C ARG A 271 -1.66 9.28 9.18
N VAL A 272 -2.66 9.69 8.39
CA VAL A 272 -2.91 11.11 8.09
C VAL A 272 -3.34 11.87 9.34
N SER A 273 -4.17 11.26 10.19
CA SER A 273 -4.54 11.85 11.47
C SER A 273 -3.33 11.98 12.40
N HIS A 274 -2.47 10.98 12.48
CA HIS A 274 -1.28 11.02 13.33
C HIS A 274 -0.25 12.04 12.83
N ALA A 275 -0.18 12.25 11.51
CA ALA A 275 0.63 13.28 10.89
C ALA A 275 0.05 14.71 11.03
N GLY A 276 -1.17 14.87 11.57
CA GLY A 276 -1.83 16.17 11.67
C GLY A 276 -2.23 16.76 10.31
N ALA A 277 -2.43 15.92 9.29
CA ALA A 277 -2.59 16.36 7.90
C ALA A 277 -4.01 16.19 7.34
N LEU A 278 -5.03 16.14 8.21
CA LEU A 278 -6.43 15.93 7.81
C LEU A 278 -6.96 17.06 6.92
N ASP A 279 -6.61 18.30 7.23
CA ASP A 279 -7.09 19.48 6.50
C ASP A 279 -6.49 19.51 5.09
N GLN A 280 -5.22 19.14 4.96
CA GLN A 280 -4.56 19.03 3.66
C GLN A 280 -5.16 17.88 2.84
N LEU A 281 -5.44 16.72 3.47
CA LEU A 281 -6.13 15.64 2.77
C LEU A 281 -7.53 16.04 2.33
N ALA A 282 -8.28 16.80 3.13
CA ALA A 282 -9.58 17.34 2.73
C ALA A 282 -9.49 18.17 1.44
N VAL A 283 -8.52 19.09 1.35
CA VAL A 283 -8.24 19.86 0.12
C VAL A 283 -7.92 18.94 -1.06
N VAL A 284 -7.15 17.88 -0.84
CA VAL A 284 -6.85 16.89 -1.90
C VAL A 284 -8.12 16.16 -2.37
N LEU A 285 -9.02 15.81 -1.46
CA LEU A 285 -10.29 15.15 -1.80
C LEU A 285 -11.23 16.07 -2.58
N GLU A 286 -11.26 17.37 -2.27
CA GLU A 286 -12.00 18.36 -3.05
C GLU A 286 -11.46 18.47 -4.48
N ARG A 287 -10.13 18.55 -4.64
CA ARG A 287 -9.46 18.55 -5.94
C ARG A 287 -9.73 17.27 -6.72
N PHE A 288 -9.68 16.12 -6.04
CA PHE A 288 -10.01 14.83 -6.63
C PHE A 288 -11.47 14.79 -7.13
N SER A 289 -12.43 15.25 -6.33
CA SER A 289 -13.82 15.30 -6.76
C SER A 289 -14.10 16.28 -7.89
N ALA A 290 -13.31 17.35 -8.01
CA ALA A 290 -13.36 18.25 -9.16
C ALA A 290 -12.80 17.60 -10.44
N ALA A 291 -11.76 16.76 -10.33
CA ALA A 291 -11.14 16.08 -11.46
C ALA A 291 -11.88 14.80 -11.89
N HIS A 292 -12.61 14.15 -10.97
CA HIS A 292 -13.26 12.86 -11.20
C HIS A 292 -14.75 12.91 -10.81
N ALA A 293 -15.63 13.08 -11.80
CA ALA A 293 -17.08 13.16 -11.59
C ALA A 293 -17.66 11.95 -10.83
N LYS A 294 -17.22 10.74 -11.19
CA LYS A 294 -17.39 9.51 -10.40
C LYS A 294 -16.16 8.64 -10.61
N ALA A 295 -15.33 8.52 -9.58
CA ALA A 295 -14.14 7.70 -9.63
C ALA A 295 -14.44 6.23 -9.38
N ASP A 296 -13.54 5.34 -9.82
CA ASP A 296 -13.48 3.99 -9.27
C ASP A 296 -12.83 4.01 -7.87
N ARG A 297 -13.04 2.92 -7.10
CA ARG A 297 -12.46 2.78 -5.76
C ARG A 297 -10.94 2.83 -5.78
N HIS A 298 -10.28 2.32 -6.84
CA HIS A 298 -8.83 2.27 -6.89
C HIS A 298 -8.22 3.67 -6.92
N LYS A 299 -8.75 4.56 -7.76
CA LYS A 299 -8.32 5.96 -7.84
C LYS A 299 -8.50 6.69 -6.52
N LEU A 300 -9.66 6.53 -5.88
CA LEU A 300 -9.93 7.16 -4.59
C LEU A 300 -8.99 6.62 -3.49
N MET A 301 -8.70 5.32 -3.48
CA MET A 301 -7.74 4.74 -2.55
C MET A 301 -6.29 5.16 -2.83
N ASP A 302 -5.91 5.42 -4.08
CA ASP A 302 -4.57 5.93 -4.39
C ASP A 302 -4.37 7.38 -3.93
N VAL A 303 -5.37 8.26 -4.12
CA VAL A 303 -5.22 9.68 -3.76
C VAL A 303 -5.05 9.91 -2.25
N VAL A 304 -5.67 9.06 -1.42
CA VAL A 304 -5.56 9.13 0.06
C VAL A 304 -4.24 8.59 0.61
N PHE A 305 -3.38 8.03 -0.24
CA PHE A 305 -2.14 7.41 0.21
C PHE A 305 -1.23 8.42 0.91
N TYR A 306 -0.83 8.17 2.16
CA TYR A 306 -0.14 9.19 2.99
C TYR A 306 1.28 9.56 2.51
N ARG A 307 1.89 8.76 1.61
CA ARG A 307 3.24 8.98 1.07
C ARG A 307 3.20 9.64 -0.31
N GLY A 308 4.32 10.27 -0.67
CA GLY A 308 4.52 10.93 -1.96
C GLY A 308 4.63 9.93 -3.10
N GLY A 309 5.68 9.10 -3.13
CA GLY A 309 6.03 8.39 -4.36
C GLY A 309 7.13 7.33 -4.30
N ASP A 310 7.78 7.04 -3.17
CA ASP A 310 8.80 5.97 -3.11
C ASP A 310 8.82 5.18 -1.78
N PRO A 311 9.09 3.86 -1.82
CA PRO A 311 9.12 3.03 -0.62
C PRO A 311 10.16 3.32 0.47
N SER A 312 11.13 4.20 0.22
CA SER A 312 12.01 4.78 1.24
C SER A 312 12.18 6.30 1.08
N GLY A 313 11.31 6.95 0.30
CA GLY A 313 11.14 8.40 0.29
C GLY A 313 10.28 8.82 1.48
N GLY A 314 10.61 9.97 2.07
CA GLY A 314 9.89 10.57 3.20
C GLY A 314 9.95 9.72 4.47
N VAL A 315 10.86 10.05 5.39
CA VAL A 315 10.92 9.40 6.71
C VAL A 315 9.68 9.76 7.56
N GLU A 316 9.09 10.94 7.32
CA GLU A 316 7.92 11.44 8.06
C GLU A 316 6.61 11.12 7.33
N TRP A 317 5.60 10.66 8.08
CA TRP A 317 4.24 10.55 7.54
C TRP A 317 3.71 11.93 7.22
N GLY A 318 3.03 12.06 6.07
CA GLY A 318 2.43 13.32 5.67
C GLY A 318 3.41 14.35 5.10
N ASP A 319 4.68 13.99 4.87
CA ASP A 319 5.67 14.85 4.20
C ASP A 319 5.16 15.43 2.88
N ARG A 320 4.36 14.64 2.14
CA ARG A 320 3.72 15.07 0.91
C ARG A 320 2.86 16.32 1.08
N PHE A 321 2.30 16.56 2.27
CA PHE A 321 1.38 17.67 2.54
C PHE A 321 2.08 18.97 2.96
N ALA A 322 3.40 19.08 2.80
CA ALA A 322 4.12 20.33 3.02
C ALA A 322 3.49 21.49 2.21
N ALA A 323 3.34 22.67 2.82
CA ALA A 323 2.60 23.80 2.24
C ALA A 323 3.05 24.14 0.81
N ARG A 324 4.37 24.23 0.56
CA ARG A 324 4.93 24.50 -0.78
C ARG A 324 4.54 23.45 -1.83
N LEU A 325 4.38 22.17 -1.44
CA LEU A 325 3.90 21.12 -2.34
C LEU A 325 2.40 21.22 -2.56
N MET A 326 1.62 21.53 -1.52
CA MET A 326 0.17 21.73 -1.62
C MET A 326 -0.19 22.90 -2.53
N ASP A 327 0.56 24.00 -2.43
CA ASP A 327 0.43 25.20 -3.25
C ASP A 327 0.80 24.90 -4.71
N ALA A 328 1.97 24.28 -4.94
CA ALA A 328 2.43 23.91 -6.27
C ALA A 328 1.47 22.93 -6.97
N ALA A 329 0.94 21.96 -6.23
CA ALA A 329 -0.04 21.01 -6.75
C ALA A 329 -1.39 21.68 -7.11
N GLY A 330 -1.74 22.80 -6.46
CA GLY A 330 -2.99 23.51 -6.72
C GLY A 330 -3.13 24.09 -8.12
N VAL A 331 -2.03 24.18 -8.88
CA VAL A 331 -2.01 24.68 -10.27
C VAL A 331 -1.72 23.58 -11.31
N MET A 332 -1.67 22.31 -10.89
CA MET A 332 -1.41 21.16 -11.76
C MET A 332 -2.69 20.59 -12.38
N ALA A 333 -3.48 21.44 -13.04
CA ALA A 333 -4.67 21.01 -13.77
C ALA A 333 -4.31 20.32 -15.11
N GLY A 334 -5.24 19.51 -15.62
CA GLY A 334 -5.15 18.89 -16.94
C GLY A 334 -5.46 17.39 -16.90
N THR A 335 -4.94 16.66 -17.89
CA THR A 335 -4.95 15.20 -17.89
C THR A 335 -3.96 14.64 -16.88
N ASP A 336 -4.09 13.35 -16.51
CA ASP A 336 -3.13 12.66 -15.64
C ASP A 336 -1.69 12.76 -16.18
N GLU A 337 -1.49 12.61 -17.49
CA GLU A 337 -0.16 12.76 -18.11
C GLU A 337 0.38 14.19 -17.96
N GLN A 338 -0.46 15.21 -18.16
CA GLN A 338 -0.06 16.61 -18.00
C GLN A 338 0.32 16.93 -16.56
N ALA A 339 -0.45 16.45 -15.58
CA ALA A 339 -0.14 16.62 -14.16
C ALA A 339 1.17 15.92 -13.78
N LEU A 340 1.41 14.72 -14.31
CA LEU A 340 2.65 13.97 -14.09
C LEU A 340 3.87 14.72 -14.67
N LEU A 341 3.78 15.22 -15.90
CA LEU A 341 4.85 16.00 -16.53
C LEU A 341 5.12 17.31 -15.78
N ARG A 342 4.08 18.04 -15.36
CA ARG A 342 4.24 19.26 -14.54
C ARG A 342 4.89 18.98 -13.19
N SER A 343 4.55 17.86 -12.56
CA SER A 343 5.17 17.40 -11.33
C SER A 343 6.67 17.10 -11.54
N GLN A 344 7.02 16.48 -12.68
CA GLN A 344 8.42 16.26 -13.06
C GLN A 344 9.17 17.57 -13.31
N HIS A 345 8.56 18.53 -14.02
CA HIS A 345 9.18 19.84 -14.27
C HIS A 345 9.45 20.60 -12.97
N PHE A 346 8.50 20.62 -12.05
CA PHE A 346 8.68 21.25 -10.73
C PHE A 346 9.82 20.59 -9.94
N THR A 347 9.83 19.25 -9.92
CA THR A 347 10.86 18.47 -9.24
C THR A 347 12.24 18.73 -9.83
N ARG A 348 12.34 18.78 -11.17
CA ARG A 348 13.61 19.07 -11.86
C ARG A 348 14.10 20.51 -11.63
N ALA A 349 13.18 21.47 -11.56
CA ALA A 349 13.48 22.84 -11.19
C ALA A 349 13.99 22.95 -9.75
N THR A 350 13.45 22.14 -8.83
CA THR A 350 13.90 22.05 -7.44
C THR A 350 15.32 21.49 -7.35
N LEU A 351 15.66 20.46 -8.14
CA LEU A 351 17.04 19.98 -8.26
C LEU A 351 17.98 21.09 -8.76
N GLY A 352 17.56 21.85 -9.79
CA GLY A 352 18.37 22.87 -10.42
C GLY A 352 19.56 22.27 -11.18
N THR A 353 20.72 22.12 -10.53
CA THR A 353 21.94 21.58 -11.16
C THR A 353 22.38 20.27 -10.50
N TRP A 354 23.21 19.48 -11.19
CA TRP A 354 23.76 18.24 -10.66
C TRP A 354 24.62 18.38 -9.40
N LYS A 355 25.07 19.61 -9.07
CA LYS A 355 25.74 19.90 -7.79
C LYS A 355 24.82 19.68 -6.58
N ASN A 356 23.51 19.71 -6.81
CA ASN A 356 22.50 19.51 -5.78
C ASN A 356 22.04 18.05 -5.68
N TYR A 357 22.59 17.15 -6.49
CA TYR A 357 22.31 15.73 -6.33
C TYR A 357 22.86 15.25 -4.99
N GLY A 358 21.96 14.84 -4.09
CA GLY A 358 22.33 14.50 -2.73
C GLY A 358 21.14 14.05 -1.90
N TRP A 359 21.43 13.41 -0.78
CA TRP A 359 20.41 12.86 0.11
C TRP A 359 19.87 13.93 1.06
N SER A 360 18.55 13.90 1.25
CA SER A 360 17.77 14.63 2.25
C SER A 360 16.81 13.63 2.90
N GLY A 361 16.56 13.72 4.19
CA GLY A 361 15.71 12.78 4.92
C GLY A 361 14.21 12.98 4.70
N THR A 362 13.80 14.20 4.36
CA THR A 362 12.39 14.58 4.17
C THR A 362 12.18 15.44 2.93
N LEU A 363 10.96 15.48 2.38
CA LEU A 363 10.63 16.42 1.30
C LEU A 363 10.71 17.88 1.77
N ARG A 364 10.48 18.14 3.06
CA ARG A 364 10.66 19.46 3.66
C ARG A 364 12.11 19.94 3.58
N GLU A 365 13.06 19.06 3.88
CA GLU A 365 14.49 19.33 3.75
C GLU A 365 14.88 19.53 2.28
N VAL A 366 14.37 18.68 1.36
CA VAL A 366 14.61 18.86 -0.09
C VAL A 366 14.21 20.27 -0.54
N LEU A 367 13.02 20.73 -0.14
CA LEU A 367 12.52 22.05 -0.53
C LEU A 367 13.34 23.19 0.09
N SER A 368 13.95 22.98 1.24
CA SER A 368 14.72 23.99 1.98
C SER A 368 16.16 24.08 1.46
N ASP A 369 16.82 22.94 1.29
CA ASP A 369 18.24 22.84 0.96
C ASP A 369 18.50 22.73 -0.54
N GLY A 370 17.46 22.43 -1.33
CA GLY A 370 17.56 22.17 -2.77
C GLY A 370 18.24 20.85 -3.12
N LYS A 371 18.59 20.01 -2.14
CA LYS A 371 19.27 18.72 -2.34
C LYS A 371 18.29 17.60 -2.59
N LEU A 372 18.48 16.89 -3.70
CA LEU A 372 17.51 15.92 -4.21
C LEU A 372 18.22 14.71 -4.83
N ASP A 373 17.87 13.50 -4.38
CA ASP A 373 18.28 12.24 -5.00
C ASP A 373 17.14 11.62 -5.84
N CYS A 374 17.36 10.45 -6.45
CA CYS A 374 16.34 9.82 -7.29
C CYS A 374 15.11 9.34 -6.52
N ILE A 375 15.29 8.97 -5.25
CA ILE A 375 14.21 8.51 -4.37
C ILE A 375 13.30 9.68 -4.03
N ASN A 376 13.88 10.76 -3.52
CA ASN A 376 13.15 11.97 -3.18
C ASN A 376 12.56 12.66 -4.41
N ALA A 377 13.18 12.51 -5.59
CA ALA A 377 12.63 13.05 -6.83
C ALA A 377 11.34 12.33 -7.22
N ALA A 378 11.32 10.98 -7.19
CA ALA A 378 10.09 10.23 -7.39
C ALA A 378 9.07 10.52 -6.29
N ASP A 379 9.50 10.63 -5.03
CA ASP A 379 8.63 10.95 -3.90
C ASP A 379 7.95 12.33 -4.05
N MET A 380 8.70 13.34 -4.48
CA MET A 380 8.18 14.68 -4.76
C MET A 380 7.20 14.69 -5.94
N ILE A 381 7.49 13.98 -7.03
CA ILE A 381 6.58 13.87 -8.18
C ILE A 381 5.26 13.25 -7.73
N GLY A 382 5.30 12.13 -7.01
CA GLY A 382 4.08 11.48 -6.53
C GLY A 382 3.31 12.32 -5.51
N ALA A 383 4.01 13.08 -4.65
CA ALA A 383 3.38 14.02 -3.73
C ALA A 383 2.59 15.10 -4.48
N LEU A 384 3.21 15.75 -5.47
CA LEU A 384 2.58 16.78 -6.28
C LEU A 384 1.40 16.22 -7.09
N PHE A 385 1.59 15.08 -7.74
CA PHE A 385 0.58 14.40 -8.53
C PHE A 385 -0.67 14.05 -7.70
N ARG A 386 -0.48 13.41 -6.54
CA ARG A 386 -1.61 13.06 -5.65
C ARG A 386 -2.25 14.27 -5.00
N ASN A 387 -1.46 15.26 -4.58
CA ASN A 387 -1.99 16.49 -3.98
C ASN A 387 -2.80 17.34 -4.98
N ALA A 388 -2.57 17.16 -6.27
CA ALA A 388 -3.35 17.79 -7.33
C ALA A 388 -4.69 17.08 -7.58
N GLY A 389 -4.98 15.97 -6.87
CA GLY A 389 -6.19 15.17 -7.05
C GLY A 389 -6.08 14.12 -8.15
N HIS A 390 -4.87 13.87 -8.69
CA HIS A 390 -4.63 12.80 -9.65
C HIS A 390 -4.28 11.49 -8.95
N ALA A 391 -4.58 10.38 -9.60
CA ALA A 391 -4.48 9.04 -9.02
C ALA A 391 -3.89 8.04 -10.02
N GLY A 392 -3.59 6.84 -9.54
CA GLY A 392 -2.95 5.79 -10.32
C GLY A 392 -1.44 5.92 -10.34
N TYR A 393 -0.83 6.40 -9.24
CA TYR A 393 0.61 6.56 -9.16
C TYR A 393 1.35 5.24 -8.89
N TYR A 394 2.49 5.08 -9.54
CA TYR A 394 3.42 3.96 -9.41
C TYR A 394 4.85 4.44 -9.24
N ASN A 395 5.70 3.57 -8.71
CA ASN A 395 7.13 3.78 -8.62
C ASN A 395 7.85 2.72 -9.44
N ILE A 396 8.94 3.08 -10.10
CA ILE A 396 9.81 2.13 -10.78
C ILE A 396 11.21 2.16 -10.17
N ARG A 397 11.73 0.98 -9.86
CA ARG A 397 13.09 0.78 -9.35
C ARG A 397 13.98 0.13 -10.41
N TRP A 398 15.12 0.75 -10.70
CA TRP A 398 16.20 0.16 -11.49
C TRP A 398 17.18 -0.58 -10.58
N CYS A 399 17.52 -1.80 -10.98
CA CYS A 399 18.40 -2.70 -10.25
C CYS A 399 19.67 -2.96 -11.09
N ALA A 400 20.78 -2.34 -10.72
CA ALA A 400 22.07 -2.43 -11.43
C ALA A 400 23.18 -3.07 -10.58
N GLY A 401 22.85 -3.63 -9.41
CA GLY A 401 23.78 -4.29 -8.47
C GLY A 401 24.69 -3.31 -7.72
N LEU A 402 25.44 -2.48 -8.45
CA LEU A 402 26.32 -1.45 -7.90
C LEU A 402 25.64 -0.10 -7.69
N ALA A 403 24.53 0.12 -8.37
CA ALA A 403 23.74 1.33 -8.30
C ALA A 403 22.24 0.98 -8.35
N GLY A 404 21.41 1.93 -7.94
CA GLY A 404 19.97 1.85 -8.10
C GLY A 404 19.44 3.23 -8.47
N HIS A 405 18.33 3.25 -9.20
CA HIS A 405 17.68 4.48 -9.61
C HIS A 405 16.18 4.33 -9.43
N THR A 406 15.50 5.40 -9.06
CA THR A 406 14.06 5.40 -8.85
C THR A 406 13.44 6.42 -9.79
N VAL A 407 12.37 6.02 -10.49
CA VAL A 407 11.61 6.91 -11.37
C VAL A 407 10.11 6.83 -11.04
N ALA A 408 9.40 7.92 -11.35
CA ALA A 408 7.96 8.01 -11.12
C ALA A 408 7.20 7.44 -12.31
N ALA A 409 5.99 6.95 -12.06
CA ALA A 409 5.08 6.50 -13.10
C ALA A 409 3.63 6.78 -12.70
N ALA A 410 2.76 6.88 -13.68
CA ALA A 410 1.32 6.93 -13.44
C ALA A 410 0.54 6.18 -14.53
N GLU A 411 -0.62 5.66 -14.15
CA GLU A 411 -1.60 5.19 -15.11
C GLU A 411 -2.29 6.38 -15.78
N VAL A 412 -2.28 6.39 -17.11
CA VAL A 412 -2.90 7.44 -17.93
C VAL A 412 -3.84 6.82 -18.94
N ALA A 413 -4.89 7.56 -19.29
CA ALA A 413 -5.80 7.16 -20.36
C ALA A 413 -5.12 7.28 -21.73
N THR A 414 -5.32 6.29 -22.59
CA THR A 414 -4.83 6.25 -23.97
C THR A 414 -5.96 5.82 -24.91
N ALA A 415 -5.77 5.96 -26.22
CA ALA A 415 -6.74 5.52 -27.22
C ALA A 415 -7.04 4.00 -27.15
N GLY A 416 -6.11 3.18 -26.62
CA GLY A 416 -6.24 1.73 -26.51
C GLY A 416 -6.67 1.22 -25.13
N GLY A 417 -7.01 2.11 -24.18
CA GLY A 417 -7.26 1.78 -22.78
C GLY A 417 -6.31 2.55 -21.86
N SER A 418 -5.97 2.02 -20.69
CA SER A 418 -4.99 2.65 -19.81
C SER A 418 -3.58 2.11 -20.04
N ALA A 419 -2.57 2.97 -19.87
CA ALA A 419 -1.17 2.59 -19.91
C ALA A 419 -0.43 3.20 -18.72
N VAL A 420 0.61 2.53 -18.24
CA VAL A 420 1.52 3.12 -17.25
C VAL A 420 2.61 3.88 -18.00
N VAL A 421 2.74 5.17 -17.75
CA VAL A 421 3.78 6.02 -18.35
C VAL A 421 4.76 6.50 -17.30
N ILE A 422 6.01 6.75 -17.72
CA ILE A 422 7.14 7.01 -16.84
C ILE A 422 7.65 8.44 -17.00
N VAL A 423 8.06 9.03 -15.87
CA VAL A 423 8.80 10.28 -15.84
C VAL A 423 9.94 10.19 -14.82
N ASP A 424 11.04 10.86 -15.10
CA ASP A 424 12.23 10.85 -14.26
C ASP A 424 12.53 12.27 -13.77
N GLY A 425 12.48 12.48 -12.45
CA GLY A 425 12.74 13.77 -11.83
C GLY A 425 14.17 14.28 -11.99
N LEU A 426 15.09 13.43 -12.44
CA LEU A 426 16.48 13.80 -12.70
C LEU A 426 16.80 14.05 -14.18
N GLN A 427 15.93 13.65 -15.11
CA GLN A 427 16.10 13.93 -16.55
C GLN A 427 15.76 15.39 -16.87
N PRO A 428 16.20 15.94 -18.02
CA PRO A 428 15.67 17.19 -18.55
C PRO A 428 14.14 17.18 -18.62
N PRO A 429 13.47 18.35 -18.61
CA PRO A 429 12.03 18.44 -18.74
C PRO A 429 11.49 17.61 -19.90
N GLN A 430 10.67 16.60 -19.58
CA GLN A 430 10.08 15.73 -20.59
C GLN A 430 8.88 16.43 -21.23
N THR A 431 8.70 16.26 -22.55
CA THR A 431 7.52 16.75 -23.28
C THR A 431 6.48 15.66 -23.52
N SER A 432 6.86 14.39 -23.35
CA SER A 432 6.01 13.21 -23.47
C SER A 432 6.53 12.11 -22.56
N ALA A 433 5.63 11.28 -22.02
CA ALA A 433 6.01 10.16 -21.17
C ALA A 433 6.09 8.84 -21.97
N GLU A 434 7.08 8.00 -21.67
CA GLU A 434 7.21 6.68 -22.31
C GLU A 434 6.43 5.61 -21.54
N SER A 435 5.94 4.58 -22.24
CA SER A 435 5.16 3.52 -21.61
C SER A 435 6.01 2.43 -20.97
N TRP A 436 5.62 1.96 -19.79
CA TRP A 436 6.11 0.75 -19.14
C TRP A 436 5.61 -0.53 -19.84
N PRO A 437 6.39 -1.63 -19.89
CA PRO A 437 7.84 -1.70 -19.69
C PRO A 437 8.62 -1.31 -20.95
N TYR A 438 7.93 -0.90 -22.02
CA TYR A 438 8.48 -0.68 -23.36
C TYR A 438 9.70 0.26 -23.37
N ALA A 439 9.67 1.31 -22.56
CA ALA A 439 10.80 2.25 -22.37
C ALA A 439 12.14 1.53 -22.14
N TYR A 440 12.12 0.37 -21.48
CA TYR A 440 13.32 -0.38 -21.10
C TYR A 440 13.75 -1.45 -22.11
N THR A 441 12.90 -1.76 -23.10
CA THR A 441 13.18 -2.79 -24.11
C THR A 441 14.21 -2.35 -25.15
N ARG A 442 14.42 -1.02 -25.28
CA ARG A 442 15.34 -0.39 -26.24
C ARG A 442 16.71 -0.05 -25.64
N GLY A 443 16.94 -0.43 -24.39
CA GLY A 443 18.10 -0.03 -23.61
C GLY A 443 17.74 0.98 -22.52
N THR A 444 18.69 1.22 -21.62
CA THR A 444 18.57 2.19 -20.52
C THR A 444 19.77 3.12 -20.58
N ALA A 445 19.53 4.41 -20.36
CA ALA A 445 20.57 5.41 -20.20
C ALA A 445 20.39 6.08 -18.83
N TRP A 446 21.50 6.27 -18.11
CA TRP A 446 21.47 7.05 -16.87
C TRP A 446 21.12 8.51 -17.18
N PRO A 447 20.50 9.24 -16.23
CA PRO A 447 20.16 10.64 -16.43
C PRO A 447 21.35 11.50 -16.85
N GLU A 448 21.12 12.40 -17.82
CA GLU A 448 22.18 13.23 -18.40
C GLU A 448 22.83 14.13 -17.35
N GLY A 449 24.12 13.93 -17.07
CA GLY A 449 24.89 14.69 -16.08
C GLY A 449 24.84 14.10 -14.66
N TYR A 450 24.20 12.94 -14.47
CA TYR A 450 24.20 12.20 -13.21
C TYR A 450 25.62 11.88 -12.75
N THR A 451 26.00 12.44 -11.59
CA THR A 451 27.34 12.33 -11.01
C THR A 451 27.50 11.13 -10.07
N GLY A 452 26.41 10.43 -9.74
CA GLY A 452 26.43 9.25 -8.89
C GLY A 452 27.02 8.02 -9.58
N ARG A 453 27.14 6.91 -8.84
CA ARG A 453 27.64 5.65 -9.40
C ARG A 453 26.69 5.13 -10.47
N GLN A 454 27.23 4.85 -11.66
CA GLN A 454 26.49 4.31 -12.80
C GLN A 454 26.88 2.84 -13.02
N ALA A 455 25.91 2.02 -13.41
CA ALA A 455 26.12 0.63 -13.77
C ALA A 455 25.04 0.17 -14.75
N ASP A 456 25.31 -0.90 -15.50
CA ASP A 456 24.33 -1.46 -16.42
C ASP A 456 23.07 -1.95 -15.67
N VAL A 457 21.91 -1.46 -16.08
CA VAL A 457 20.62 -1.88 -15.50
C VAL A 457 20.34 -3.33 -15.89
N HIS A 458 20.15 -4.19 -14.90
CA HIS A 458 19.88 -5.60 -15.10
C HIS A 458 18.38 -5.91 -15.05
N ALA A 459 17.65 -5.22 -14.17
CA ALA A 459 16.20 -5.36 -14.04
C ALA A 459 15.56 -4.02 -13.66
N VAL A 460 14.28 -3.91 -13.96
CA VAL A 460 13.42 -2.80 -13.54
C VAL A 460 12.15 -3.37 -12.93
N GLU A 461 11.64 -2.72 -11.88
CA GLU A 461 10.54 -3.22 -11.06
C GLU A 461 9.50 -2.14 -10.85
N LEU A 462 8.23 -2.48 -11.03
CA LEU A 462 7.08 -1.59 -10.84
C LEU A 462 6.43 -1.87 -9.49
N TYR A 463 6.17 -0.81 -8.73
CA TYR A 463 5.58 -0.84 -7.39
C TYR A 463 4.32 0.03 -7.32
N SER A 464 3.34 -0.39 -6.52
CA SER A 464 2.12 0.37 -6.23
C SER A 464 1.77 0.32 -4.75
N ARG A 465 0.72 1.02 -4.32
CA ARG A 465 0.28 1.11 -2.92
C ARG A 465 0.06 -0.28 -2.31
N GLY A 466 0.65 -0.54 -1.14
CA GLY A 466 0.36 -1.69 -0.29
C GLY A 466 -0.70 -1.38 0.75
N LEU A 467 -0.91 -2.28 1.73
CA LEU A 467 -1.67 -1.98 2.95
C LEU A 467 -1.00 -0.84 3.72
N ASP A 468 0.32 -0.94 3.84
CA ASP A 468 1.23 0.15 4.18
C ASP A 468 2.33 0.22 3.13
N ASN A 469 2.94 1.39 2.96
CA ASN A 469 4.05 1.55 2.01
C ASN A 469 3.69 1.02 0.59
N TYR A 470 4.60 0.28 -0.08
CA TYR A 470 4.39 -0.23 -1.44
C TYR A 470 4.46 -1.77 -1.52
N VAL A 471 3.87 -2.33 -2.57
CA VAL A 471 3.97 -3.74 -2.97
C VAL A 471 4.50 -3.86 -4.39
N TRP A 472 5.13 -4.98 -4.69
CA TRP A 472 5.67 -5.25 -6.03
C TRP A 472 4.53 -5.66 -6.97
N VAL A 473 4.52 -5.11 -8.19
CA VAL A 473 3.47 -5.38 -9.18
C VAL A 473 4.03 -6.16 -10.36
N GLU A 474 5.11 -5.66 -10.96
CA GLU A 474 5.76 -6.28 -12.11
C GLU A 474 7.28 -6.15 -12.05
N GLY A 475 8.00 -7.03 -12.73
CA GLY A 475 9.45 -6.93 -12.90
C GLY A 475 9.87 -7.39 -14.28
N TYR A 476 10.65 -6.55 -14.95
CA TYR A 476 11.20 -6.80 -16.27
C TYR A 476 12.71 -6.99 -16.19
N ILE A 477 13.20 -8.10 -16.77
CA ILE A 477 14.63 -8.40 -16.83
C ILE A 477 15.20 -7.80 -18.10
N VAL A 478 16.09 -6.81 -17.94
CA VAL A 478 16.72 -6.07 -19.04
C VAL A 478 17.94 -6.83 -19.59
N ARG A 479 18.72 -7.49 -18.72
CA ARG A 479 19.98 -8.15 -19.07
C ARG A 479 20.13 -9.53 -18.43
N GLY A 480 21.10 -10.31 -18.93
CA GLY A 480 21.40 -11.67 -18.47
C GLY A 480 20.61 -12.76 -19.21
N PRO A 481 20.73 -14.03 -18.79
CA PRO A 481 20.14 -15.18 -19.50
C PRO A 481 18.61 -15.13 -19.64
N ASN A 482 17.95 -14.40 -18.73
CA ASN A 482 16.51 -14.24 -18.67
C ASN A 482 16.02 -12.89 -19.23
N ALA A 483 16.85 -12.17 -19.98
CA ALA A 483 16.49 -10.89 -20.57
C ALA A 483 15.24 -11.00 -21.47
N GLY A 484 14.35 -10.01 -21.36
CA GLY A 484 13.06 -9.99 -22.05
C GLY A 484 11.92 -10.63 -21.27
N ILE A 485 12.17 -11.26 -20.11
CA ILE A 485 11.11 -11.81 -19.27
C ILE A 485 10.47 -10.70 -18.43
N LEU A 486 9.13 -10.61 -18.52
CA LEU A 486 8.28 -9.83 -17.62
C LEU A 486 7.52 -10.80 -16.70
N VAL A 487 7.66 -10.59 -15.40
CA VAL A 487 6.89 -11.30 -14.36
C VAL A 487 5.88 -10.33 -13.77
N ARG A 488 4.64 -10.78 -13.61
CA ARG A 488 3.53 -10.01 -13.03
C ARG A 488 2.99 -10.71 -11.80
N ALA A 489 2.79 -9.96 -10.72
CA ALA A 489 2.02 -10.41 -9.55
C ALA A 489 0.54 -10.05 -9.71
N SER A 490 -0.33 -10.92 -9.24
CA SER A 490 -1.74 -10.60 -9.01
C SER A 490 -1.85 -9.57 -7.88
N VAL A 491 -2.47 -8.43 -8.13
CA VAL A 491 -2.77 -7.41 -7.10
C VAL A 491 -4.29 -7.21 -7.04
N PRO A 492 -4.99 -7.82 -6.07
CA PRO A 492 -6.43 -8.06 -6.14
C PRO A 492 -7.31 -6.81 -6.00
N TYR A 493 -6.73 -5.67 -5.58
CA TYR A 493 -7.41 -4.38 -5.44
C TYR A 493 -7.01 -3.35 -6.51
N LEU A 494 -6.18 -3.73 -7.48
CA LEU A 494 -5.87 -2.91 -8.64
C LEU A 494 -6.73 -3.38 -9.83
N PRO A 495 -7.67 -2.57 -10.35
CA PRO A 495 -8.46 -2.92 -11.53
C PRO A 495 -7.55 -3.05 -12.75
N ASN A 496 -8.01 -3.77 -13.78
CA ASN A 496 -7.33 -3.90 -15.07
C ASN A 496 -5.92 -4.54 -15.02
N ARG A 497 -5.52 -5.15 -13.91
CA ARG A 497 -4.29 -5.93 -13.83
C ARG A 497 -4.54 -7.40 -14.17
N LEU A 498 -3.77 -7.89 -15.13
CA LEU A 498 -3.80 -9.29 -15.56
C LEU A 498 -3.44 -10.21 -14.39
N ARG A 499 -3.93 -11.46 -14.45
CA ARG A 499 -3.55 -12.50 -13.48
C ARG A 499 -2.02 -12.68 -13.43
N SER A 500 -1.53 -13.22 -12.31
CA SER A 500 -0.12 -13.60 -12.18
C SER A 500 0.34 -14.36 -13.42
N SER A 501 1.41 -13.87 -14.04
CA SER A 501 1.88 -14.40 -15.32
C SER A 501 3.37 -14.14 -15.50
N THR A 502 4.01 -15.00 -16.28
CA THR A 502 5.36 -14.80 -16.79
C THR A 502 5.27 -14.84 -18.30
N LEU A 503 5.76 -13.79 -18.96
CA LEU A 503 5.72 -13.67 -20.42
C LEU A 503 7.04 -13.11 -20.95
N ARG A 504 7.29 -13.40 -22.23
CA ARG A 504 8.42 -12.83 -22.97
C ARG A 504 7.93 -11.58 -23.70
N VAL A 505 8.61 -10.47 -23.47
CA VAL A 505 8.37 -9.20 -24.18
C VAL A 505 9.48 -9.08 -25.21
N ASP A 506 9.12 -9.15 -26.49
CA ASP A 506 10.09 -9.00 -27.56
C ASP A 506 10.60 -7.56 -27.64
N ARG A 507 11.87 -7.42 -28.05
CA ARG A 507 12.44 -6.09 -28.27
C ARG A 507 11.68 -5.41 -29.41
N GLY A 508 11.05 -4.28 -29.11
CA GLY A 508 10.43 -3.42 -30.12
C GLY A 508 8.92 -3.64 -30.37
N SER A 509 8.27 -4.64 -29.77
CA SER A 509 6.81 -4.80 -29.85
C SER A 509 6.10 -4.25 -28.61
N ARG A 510 4.98 -3.55 -28.84
CA ARG A 510 4.13 -2.97 -27.78
C ARG A 510 3.20 -4.07 -27.25
N PRO A 511 3.23 -4.43 -25.95
CA PRO A 511 2.39 -5.50 -25.40
C PRO A 511 0.89 -5.14 -25.31
N ASP A 512 0.51 -3.90 -25.63
CA ASP A 512 -0.86 -3.38 -25.44
C ASP A 512 -1.77 -3.55 -26.67
N ALA A 513 -1.35 -4.33 -27.67
CA ALA A 513 -2.30 -4.78 -28.68
C ALA A 513 -3.17 -5.88 -28.06
N ALA A 514 -4.38 -5.52 -27.63
CA ALA A 514 -5.47 -6.50 -27.48
C ALA A 514 -5.47 -7.42 -28.71
N PRO A 515 -5.70 -8.74 -28.57
CA PRO A 515 -5.73 -9.62 -29.72
C PRO A 515 -6.78 -9.08 -30.70
N SER A 516 -6.31 -8.55 -31.82
CA SER A 516 -7.15 -8.26 -32.98
C SER A 516 -7.82 -9.57 -33.34
N GLY A 517 -9.15 -9.58 -33.34
CA GLY A 517 -9.95 -10.78 -33.52
C GLY A 517 -9.47 -11.66 -34.67
N ALA A 518 -9.45 -12.96 -34.41
CA ALA A 518 -9.67 -13.96 -35.43
C ALA A 518 -11.10 -14.48 -35.20
N GLY A 519 -11.93 -14.33 -36.24
CA GLY A 519 -13.31 -14.79 -36.26
C GLY A 519 -13.47 -16.29 -36.37
#